data_AF-A0A101IKB3-F1
#
_entry.id   AF-A0A101IKB3-F1
#
_cell.length_a   1.000
_cell.length_b   1.000
_cell.length_c   1.000
_cell.angle_alpha   90.00
_cell.angle_beta   90.00
_cell.angle_gamma   90.00
#
_symmetry.space_group_name_H-M   'P 1'
#
loop_
_entity.id
_entity.type
_entity.pdbx_description
1 polymer ?
#
loop_
_entity_poly.entity_id
_entity_poly.type
_entity_poly.pdbx_seq_one_letter_code
_entity_poly.pdbx_strand_id
1 'polypeptide(L)'
;YDASMKRAARGHPLGIFDILRNKRISKKRSPVERCFSVIKTVFRSGHVMVTTVENAAIKVMFKAIGYNLYNLHGLVNKEVV
;
A
#
# COMPACT_ATOMS: atom_id res chain seq x y z
N TYR A 1 20.23 6.66 9.23
CA TYR A 1 19.08 7.51 9.64
C TYR A 1 17.87 6.61 9.82
N ASP A 2 17.28 6.57 11.01
CA ASP A 2 16.04 5.81 11.27
C ASP A 2 14.84 6.47 10.56
N ALA A 3 14.03 5.67 9.85
CA ALA A 3 12.86 6.09 9.08
C ALA A 3 11.52 5.75 9.77
N SER A 4 11.54 5.49 11.07
CA SER A 4 10.34 5.37 11.91
C SER A 4 9.53 6.67 11.93
N MET A 5 8.20 6.60 11.80
CA MET A 5 7.34 7.78 11.93
C MET A 5 7.10 8.09 13.40
N LYS A 6 7.20 9.37 13.80
CA LYS A 6 6.82 9.79 15.15
C LYS A 6 5.31 9.90 15.27
N ARG A 7 4.76 9.57 16.44
CA ARG A 7 3.32 9.69 16.72
C ARG A 7 3.10 10.76 17.78
N ALA A 8 2.01 11.52 17.65
CA ALA A 8 1.56 12.39 18.72
C ALA A 8 1.07 11.54 19.89
N ALA A 9 1.30 12.00 21.11
CA ALA A 9 0.77 11.39 22.33
C ALA A 9 0.01 12.43 23.16
N ARG A 10 -0.73 11.99 24.18
CA ARG A 10 -1.49 12.90 25.05
C ARG A 10 -0.54 13.88 25.74
N GLY A 11 -0.83 15.18 25.62
CA GLY A 11 0.03 16.25 26.14
C GLY A 11 1.35 16.47 25.38
N HIS A 12 1.60 15.71 24.30
CA HIS A 12 2.85 15.74 23.54
C HIS A 12 2.51 15.76 22.03
N PRO A 13 2.07 16.91 21.51
CA PRO A 13 1.78 17.05 20.08
C PRO A 13 3.07 16.97 19.25
N LEU A 14 2.93 16.60 17.97
CA LEU A 14 4.07 16.61 17.04
C LEU A 14 4.46 18.05 16.69
N GLY A 15 5.75 18.37 16.78
CA GLY A 15 6.27 19.62 16.28
C GLY A 15 6.22 19.70 14.74
N ILE A 16 6.33 20.91 14.19
CA ILE A 16 6.27 21.16 12.73
C ILE A 16 7.31 20.33 11.97
N PHE A 17 8.55 20.25 12.47
CA PHE A 17 9.61 19.46 11.84
C PHE A 17 9.32 17.96 11.84
N ASP A 18 8.69 17.43 12.89
CA ASP A 18 8.30 16.02 12.95
C ASP A 18 7.18 15.71 11.96
N ILE A 19 6.21 16.63 11.80
CA ILE A 19 5.17 16.53 10.78
C ILE A 19 5.78 16.52 9.38
N LEU A 20 6.68 17.45 9.07
CA LEU A 20 7.35 17.52 7.77
C LEU A 20 8.20 16.27 7.50
N ARG A 21 8.90 15.75 8.52
CA ARG A 21 9.65 14.49 8.44
C ARG A 21 8.72 13.32 8.16
N ASN A 22 7.62 13.19 8.91
CA ASN A 22 6.61 12.14 8.70
C ASN A 22 5.99 12.22 7.31
N LYS A 23 5.70 13.43 6.80
CA LYS A 23 5.19 13.65 5.43
C LYS A 23 6.19 13.16 4.38
N ARG A 24 7.50 13.43 4.58
CA ARG A 24 8.57 12.93 3.70
C ARG A 24 8.66 11.41 3.72
N ILE A 25 8.59 10.78 4.90
CA ILE A 25 8.61 9.32 5.05
C ILE A 25 7.37 8.71 4.39
N SER A 26 6.19 9.27 4.62
CA SER A 26 4.93 8.85 4.01
C SER A 26 4.98 8.94 2.49
N LYS A 27 5.53 10.02 1.91
CA LYS A 27 5.71 10.15 0.45
C LYS A 27 6.56 9.01 -0.13
N LYS A 28 7.59 8.55 0.58
CA LYS A 28 8.42 7.42 0.17
C LYS A 28 7.72 6.05 0.34
N ARG A 29 6.92 5.88 1.39
CA ARG A 29 6.23 4.61 1.71
C ARG A 29 4.94 4.40 0.91
N SER A 30 4.24 5.49 0.58
CA SER A 30 2.93 5.46 -0.07
C SER A 30 2.87 4.59 -1.34
N PRO A 31 3.87 4.61 -2.25
CA PRO A 31 3.84 3.75 -3.43
C PRO A 31 3.80 2.25 -3.08
N VAL A 32 4.54 1.82 -2.06
CA VAL A 32 4.59 0.42 -1.62
C VAL A 32 3.30 0.04 -0.91
N GLU A 33 2.82 0.88 -0.01
CA GLU A 33 1.59 0.63 0.76
C GLU A 33 0.35 0.62 -0.16
N ARG A 34 0.37 1.40 -1.24
CA ARG A 34 -0.70 1.44 -2.24
C ARG A 34 -0.96 0.07 -2.87
N CYS A 35 0.09 -0.71 -3.19
CA CYS A 35 -0.08 -2.04 -3.79
C CYS A 35 -1.00 -2.93 -2.93
N PHE A 36 -0.72 -2.97 -1.62
CA PHE A 36 -1.51 -3.74 -0.67
C PHE A 36 -2.93 -3.19 -0.50
N SER A 37 -3.09 -1.87 -0.48
CA SER A 37 -4.40 -1.22 -0.40
C SER A 37 -5.29 -1.59 -1.60
N VAL A 38 -4.76 -1.49 -2.82
CA VAL A 38 -5.50 -1.83 -4.06
C VAL A 38 -5.85 -3.31 -4.10
N ILE A 39 -4.91 -4.20 -3.78
CA ILE A 39 -5.17 -5.64 -3.72
C ILE A 39 -6.28 -5.99 -2.71
N LYS A 40 -6.28 -5.35 -1.55
CA LYS A 40 -7.30 -5.60 -0.51
C LYS A 40 -8.67 -5.03 -0.89
N THR A 41 -8.72 -3.84 -1.48
CA THR A 41 -9.98 -3.11 -1.76
C THR A 41 -10.57 -3.47 -3.11
N VAL A 42 -9.82 -3.28 -4.21
CA VAL A 42 -10.29 -3.49 -5.59
C VAL A 42 -10.46 -4.98 -5.88
N PHE A 43 -9.45 -5.79 -5.53
CA PHE A 43 -9.49 -7.25 -5.73
C PHE A 43 -10.14 -8.01 -4.55
N ARG A 44 -10.72 -7.28 -3.59
CA ARG A 44 -11.42 -7.82 -2.41
C ARG A 44 -10.61 -8.89 -1.66
N SER A 45 -9.30 -8.71 -1.57
CA SER A 45 -8.38 -9.71 -1.01
C SER A 45 -8.11 -9.59 0.50
N GLY A 46 -9.03 -8.97 1.26
CA GLY A 46 -8.92 -8.94 2.72
C GLY A 46 -8.98 -10.34 3.34
N HIS A 47 -9.68 -11.27 2.69
CA HIS A 47 -9.77 -12.68 3.05
C HIS A 47 -9.81 -13.54 1.78
N VAL A 48 -9.54 -14.85 1.92
CA VAL A 48 -9.66 -15.83 0.84
C VAL A 48 -10.48 -17.02 1.33
N MET A 49 -11.48 -17.41 0.56
CA MET A 49 -12.35 -18.57 0.85
C MET A 49 -11.69 -19.85 0.32
N VAL A 50 -10.59 -20.25 0.96
CA VAL A 50 -9.88 -21.51 0.73
C VAL A 50 -9.33 -22.02 2.06
N THR A 51 -9.19 -23.34 2.19
CA THR A 51 -8.84 -23.98 3.46
C THR A 51 -7.34 -24.24 3.62
N THR A 52 -6.60 -24.40 2.52
CA THR A 52 -5.16 -24.70 2.58
C THR A 52 -4.30 -23.47 2.28
N VAL A 53 -3.10 -23.47 2.85
CA VAL A 53 -2.13 -22.38 2.68
C VAL A 53 -1.62 -22.33 1.24
N GLU A 54 -1.43 -23.48 0.56
CA GLU A 54 -0.97 -23.48 -0.83
C GLU A 54 -2.00 -22.82 -1.75
N ASN A 55 -3.28 -23.14 -1.58
CA ASN A 55 -4.37 -22.54 -2.35
C ASN A 55 -4.52 -21.04 -2.06
N ALA A 56 -4.29 -20.62 -0.81
CA ALA A 56 -4.27 -19.20 -0.45
C ALA A 56 -3.12 -18.47 -1.15
N ALA A 57 -1.91 -19.05 -1.13
CA ALA A 57 -0.74 -18.50 -1.78
C ALA A 57 -0.95 -18.32 -3.29
N ILE A 58 -1.50 -19.34 -3.97
CA ILE A 58 -1.82 -19.27 -5.40
C ILE A 58 -2.84 -18.16 -5.68
N LYS A 59 -3.94 -18.07 -4.90
CA LYS A 59 -4.94 -17.00 -5.08
C LYS A 59 -4.35 -15.60 -4.88
N VAL A 60 -3.46 -15.43 -3.89
CA VAL A 60 -2.78 -14.15 -3.66
C VAL A 60 -1.83 -13.82 -4.82
N MET A 61 -1.12 -14.82 -5.36
CA MET A 61 -0.24 -14.65 -6.51
C MET A 61 -1.01 -14.16 -7.74
N PHE A 62 -2.16 -14.76 -8.07
CA PHE A 62 -3.00 -14.30 -9.17
C PHE A 62 -3.48 -12.85 -8.99
N LYS A 63 -3.82 -12.45 -7.75
CA LYS A 63 -4.20 -11.06 -7.46
C LYS A 63 -3.05 -10.08 -7.61
N ALA A 64 -1.82 -10.49 -7.26
CA ALA A 64 -0.62 -9.67 -7.49
C ALA A 64 -0.34 -9.48 -8.99
N ILE A 65 -0.49 -10.54 -9.80
CA ILE A 65 -0.42 -10.44 -11.26
C ILE A 65 -1.50 -9.50 -11.79
N GLY A 66 -2.75 -9.65 -11.32
CA GLY A 66 -3.86 -8.77 -11.66
C GLY A 66 -3.60 -7.30 -11.30
N TYR A 67 -2.97 -7.02 -10.16
CA TYR A 67 -2.56 -5.67 -9.77
C TYR A 67 -1.55 -5.08 -10.76
N ASN A 68 -0.56 -5.85 -11.21
CA ASN A 68 0.43 -5.38 -12.19
C ASN A 68 -0.24 -4.97 -13.51
N LEU A 69 -1.21 -5.77 -13.99
CA LEU A 69 -1.98 -5.46 -15.18
C LEU A 69 -2.86 -4.22 -15.00
N TYR A 70 -3.55 -4.10 -13.86
CA TYR A 70 -4.36 -2.92 -13.53
C TYR A 70 -3.51 -1.64 -13.48
N ASN A 71 -2.31 -1.72 -12.87
CA ASN A 71 -1.41 -0.59 -12.80
C ASN A 71 -0.84 -0.24 -14.18
N LEU A 72 -0.50 -1.23 -15.01
CA LEU A 72 -0.05 -1.01 -16.39
C LEU A 72 -1.14 -0.30 -17.22
N HIS A 73 -2.38 -0.75 -17.14
CA HIS A 73 -3.50 -0.10 -17.83
C HIS A 73 -3.68 1.36 -17.39
N GLY A 74 -3.57 1.62 -16.08
CA GLY A 74 -3.62 2.98 -15.55
C GLY A 74 -2.44 3.87 -15.98
N LEU A 75 -1.27 3.30 -16.29
CA LEU A 75 -0.13 4.03 -16.85
C LEU A 75 -0.36 4.37 -18.32
N VAL A 76 -0.76 3.37 -19.13
CA VAL A 76 -1.05 3.57 -20.56
C VAL A 76 -2.13 4.64 -20.76
N ASN A 77 -3.24 4.56 -20.02
CA ASN A 77 -4.31 5.56 -20.12
C ASN A 77 -3.89 6.97 -19.64
N LYS A 78 -2.82 7.06 -18.84
CA LYS A 78 -2.26 8.34 -18.37
C LYS A 78 -1.35 8.98 -19.40
N GLU A 79 -0.78 8.21 -20.32
CA GLU A 79 0.05 8.70 -21.43
C GLU A 79 -0.81 9.12 -22.63
N VAL A 80 -2.06 8.65 -22.70
CA VAL A 80 -3.03 8.97 -23.76
C VAL A 80 -3.81 10.27 -23.48
N VAL A 81 -3.71 10.84 -22.27
CA VAL A 81 -4.32 12.11 -21.84
C VAL A 81 -3.23 13.14 -21.57
#